data_AF-A0AAU9H568-F1
#
_entry.id   AF-A0AAU9H568-F1
#
_cell.length_a   1.000
_cell.length_b   1.000
_cell.length_c   1.000
_cell.angle_alpha   90.00
_cell.angle_beta   90.00
_cell.angle_gamma   90.00
#
_symmetry.space_group_name_H-M   'P 1'
#
loop_
_entity.id
_entity.type
_entity.pdbx_description
1 polymer ?
#
loop_
_entity_poly.entity_id
_entity_poly.type
_entity_poly.pdbx_seq_one_letter_code
_entity_poly.pdbx_strand_id
1 'polypeptide(L)'
;MILPLLNLDKTEMFLISTYDTMSYGTDNKYNTTLEKLKSEIDLAAQRQINYLDFWHRLATDKVKNRLFKDIVNPVWEGFYVWGHGWPGWPERYGQFKNSTEVYAPIREIYGPVGEYYGDNGAMAGAYAAIYDNPYDNRAKVTYVLSNM
;
A
#
# COMPACT_ATOMS: atom_id res chain seq x y z
N MET A 1 -6.75 -0.64 12.44
CA MET A 1 -6.87 0.47 11.47
C MET A 1 -8.29 0.63 10.90
N ILE A 2 -9.36 0.36 11.65
CA ILE A 2 -10.72 0.38 11.05
C ILE A 2 -11.34 1.77 10.99
N LEU A 3 -11.04 2.65 11.95
CA LEU A 3 -11.72 3.94 12.07
C LEU A 3 -11.44 4.90 10.91
N PRO A 4 -10.20 5.05 10.38
CA PRO A 4 -9.96 5.86 9.19
C PRO A 4 -10.68 5.31 7.94
N LEU A 5 -10.77 3.99 7.79
CA LEU A 5 -11.47 3.34 6.66
C LEU A 5 -12.97 3.62 6.65
N LEU A 6 -13.57 3.88 7.81
CA LEU A 6 -15.01 4.16 7.95
C LEU A 6 -15.35 5.64 7.78
N ASN A 7 -14.35 6.53 7.71
CA ASN A 7 -14.52 7.98 7.72
C ASN A 7 -13.84 8.65 6.51
N LEU A 8 -13.74 7.93 5.39
CA LEU A 8 -13.28 8.49 4.11
C LEU A 8 -14.32 9.45 3.55
N ASP A 9 -13.87 10.60 3.04
CA ASP A 9 -14.73 11.62 2.42
C ASP A 9 -14.29 11.88 0.98
N LYS A 10 -13.01 12.25 0.77
CA LYS A 10 -12.48 12.62 -0.54
C LYS A 10 -11.56 11.57 -1.15
N THR A 11 -11.17 10.57 -0.38
CA THR A 11 -10.33 9.46 -0.86
C THR A 11 -11.17 8.25 -1.22
N GLU A 12 -11.09 7.84 -2.49
CA GLU A 12 -11.53 6.52 -2.90
C GLU A 12 -10.34 5.55 -2.83
N MET A 13 -10.56 4.42 -2.14
CA MET A 13 -9.51 3.43 -1.92
C MET A 13 -9.95 2.04 -2.34
N PHE A 14 -8.96 1.22 -2.70
CA PHE A 14 -9.14 -0.20 -2.93
C PHE A 14 -8.31 -1.00 -1.93
N LEU A 15 -8.82 -2.20 -1.61
CA LEU A 15 -8.14 -3.15 -0.76
C LEU A 15 -8.05 -4.48 -1.51
N ILE A 16 -6.87 -5.10 -1.51
CA ILE A 16 -6.68 -6.47 -1.99
C ILE A 16 -6.30 -7.32 -0.78
N SER A 17 -7.22 -8.17 -0.33
CA SER A 17 -7.00 -9.08 0.78
C SER A 17 -6.67 -10.49 0.27
N THR A 18 -5.51 -11.00 0.66
CA THR A 18 -5.09 -12.39 0.41
C THR A 18 -4.97 -13.16 1.73
N TYR A 19 -4.39 -14.36 1.71
CA TYR A 19 -4.23 -15.19 2.91
C TYR A 19 -3.24 -14.63 3.93
N ASP A 20 -2.24 -13.86 3.50
CA ASP A 20 -1.12 -13.41 4.34
C ASP A 20 -0.85 -11.91 4.26
N THR A 21 -1.49 -11.22 3.31
CA THR A 21 -1.32 -9.78 3.08
C THR A 21 -2.66 -9.05 2.94
N MET A 22 -2.64 -7.78 3.29
CA MET A 22 -3.71 -6.84 2.93
C MET A 22 -3.06 -5.64 2.26
N SER A 23 -3.37 -5.46 0.99
CA SER A 23 -2.84 -4.37 0.19
C SER A 23 -3.80 -3.18 0.19
N TYR A 24 -3.25 -1.98 0.30
CA TYR A 24 -4.01 -0.73 0.36
C TYR A 24 -3.50 0.24 -0.71
N GLY A 25 -4.40 0.75 -1.55
CA GLY A 25 -4.09 1.75 -2.56
C GLY A 25 -5.22 2.74 -2.75
N THR A 26 -4.93 3.85 -3.43
CA THR A 26 -5.88 4.95 -3.66
C THR A 26 -5.88 5.39 -5.11
N ASP A 27 -7.04 5.74 -5.64
CA ASP A 27 -7.17 6.23 -7.01
C ASP A 27 -6.45 7.56 -7.23
N ASN A 28 -6.37 8.38 -6.18
CA ASN A 28 -5.73 9.69 -6.17
C ASN A 28 -4.27 9.63 -6.64
N LYS A 29 -3.53 8.55 -6.31
CA LYS A 29 -2.15 8.37 -6.78
C LYS A 29 -2.05 8.34 -8.31
N TYR A 30 -3.03 7.71 -8.94
CA TYR A 30 -3.10 7.49 -10.37
C TYR A 30 -3.82 8.61 -11.12
N ASN A 31 -4.35 9.62 -10.40
CA ASN A 31 -5.16 10.71 -10.94
C ASN A 31 -6.28 10.19 -11.87
N THR A 32 -6.98 9.16 -11.42
CA THR A 32 -8.05 8.46 -12.14
C THR A 32 -9.14 8.05 -11.15
N THR A 33 -10.14 7.27 -11.58
CA THR A 33 -11.20 6.72 -10.72
C THR A 33 -11.00 5.22 -10.47
N LEU A 34 -11.54 4.70 -9.38
CA LEU A 34 -11.51 3.25 -9.09
C LEU A 34 -12.17 2.40 -10.18
N GLU A 35 -13.23 2.90 -10.80
CA GLU A 35 -13.92 2.21 -11.91
C GLU A 35 -12.95 1.92 -13.07
N LYS A 36 -12.11 2.91 -13.43
CA LYS A 36 -11.11 2.76 -14.49
C LYS A 36 -9.94 1.85 -14.09
N LEU A 37 -9.60 1.82 -12.80
CA LEU A 37 -8.54 0.95 -12.27
C LEU A 37 -9.00 -0.48 -12.02
N LYS A 38 -10.31 -0.76 -12.07
CA LYS A 38 -10.87 -2.04 -11.66
C LYS A 38 -10.20 -3.24 -12.33
N SER A 39 -9.93 -3.19 -13.64
CA SER A 39 -9.28 -4.30 -14.34
C SER A 39 -7.85 -4.54 -13.87
N GLU A 40 -7.11 -3.48 -13.58
CA GLU A 40 -5.72 -3.56 -13.07
C GLU A 40 -5.71 -4.08 -11.62
N ILE A 41 -6.65 -3.62 -10.78
CA ILE A 41 -6.82 -4.10 -9.40
C ILE A 41 -7.17 -5.59 -9.41
N ASP A 42 -8.12 -6.01 -10.25
CA ASP A 42 -8.52 -7.41 -10.38
C ASP A 42 -7.34 -8.27 -10.88
N LEU A 43 -6.55 -7.76 -11.83
CA LEU A 43 -5.34 -8.42 -12.33
C LEU A 43 -4.25 -8.53 -11.25
N ALA A 44 -4.02 -7.47 -10.46
CA ALA A 44 -3.07 -7.47 -9.35
C ALA A 44 -3.49 -8.48 -8.28
N ALA A 45 -4.77 -8.49 -7.90
CA ALA A 45 -5.33 -9.47 -6.98
C ALA A 45 -5.13 -10.92 -7.48
N GLN A 46 -5.40 -11.16 -8.77
CA GLN A 46 -5.18 -12.47 -9.39
C GLN A 46 -3.70 -12.88 -9.38
N ARG A 47 -2.78 -11.94 -9.60
CA ARG A 47 -1.34 -12.21 -9.54
C ARG A 47 -0.86 -12.52 -8.12
N GLN A 48 -1.33 -11.77 -7.13
CA GLN A 48 -0.98 -11.99 -5.72
C GLN A 48 -1.46 -13.38 -5.26
N ILE A 49 -2.69 -13.77 -5.57
CA ILE A 49 -3.20 -15.11 -5.19
C ILE A 49 -2.49 -16.23 -5.96
N ASN A 50 -2.19 -16.05 -7.25
CA ASN A 50 -1.46 -17.04 -8.04
C ASN A 50 -0.03 -17.26 -7.53
N TYR A 51 0.63 -16.19 -7.07
CA TYR A 51 1.95 -16.28 -6.45
C TYR A 51 1.92 -17.13 -5.18
N LEU A 52 0.93 -16.90 -4.30
CA LEU A 52 0.76 -17.68 -3.07
C LEU A 52 0.42 -19.14 -3.37
N ASP A 53 -0.48 -19.41 -4.32
CA ASP A 53 -0.84 -20.77 -4.73
C ASP A 53 0.37 -21.52 -5.31
N PHE A 54 1.17 -20.86 -6.15
CA PHE A 54 2.40 -21.44 -6.70
C PHE A 54 3.35 -21.89 -5.59
N TRP A 55 3.66 -21.02 -4.63
CA TRP A 55 4.55 -21.37 -3.51
C TRP A 55 3.96 -22.41 -2.58
N HIS A 56 2.65 -22.37 -2.34
CA HIS A 56 1.96 -23.36 -1.53
C HIS A 56 2.02 -24.76 -2.15
N ARG A 57 1.91 -24.87 -3.49
CA ARG A 57 2.03 -26.15 -4.21
C ARG A 57 3.45 -26.71 -4.20
N LEU A 58 4.46 -25.85 -4.24
CA LEU A 58 5.87 -26.26 -4.18
C LEU A 58 6.33 -26.58 -2.75
N ALA A 59 5.72 -25.96 -1.75
CA ALA A 59 6.08 -26.15 -0.35
C ALA A 59 5.85 -27.59 0.11
N THR A 60 6.78 -28.11 0.90
CA THR A 60 6.59 -29.40 1.58
C THR A 60 5.54 -29.27 2.68
N ASP A 61 4.84 -30.37 3.00
CA ASP A 61 3.79 -30.36 4.03
C ASP A 61 4.26 -29.83 5.40
N LYS A 62 5.55 -29.97 5.70
CA LYS A 62 6.17 -29.48 6.95
C LYS A 62 6.19 -27.95 7.09
N VAL A 63 6.10 -27.21 5.98
CA VAL A 63 6.22 -25.74 5.97
C VAL A 63 5.02 -25.02 5.36
N LYS A 64 4.04 -25.73 4.77
CA LYS A 64 2.84 -25.12 4.19
C LYS A 64 2.12 -24.20 5.17
N ASN A 65 1.95 -24.63 6.42
CA ASN A 65 1.29 -23.84 7.46
C ASN A 65 2.09 -22.59 7.88
N ARG A 66 3.34 -22.42 7.45
CA ARG A 66 4.13 -21.21 7.71
C ARG A 66 3.99 -20.15 6.62
N LEU A 67 3.41 -20.51 5.46
CA LEU A 67 3.10 -19.56 4.39
C LEU A 67 1.89 -18.69 4.77
N PHE A 68 0.94 -19.27 5.52
CA PHE A 68 -0.21 -18.56 6.06
C PHE A 68 0.12 -18.13 7.48
N LYS A 69 0.45 -16.86 7.67
CA LYS A 69 0.72 -16.31 8.99
C LYS A 69 -0.59 -15.93 9.68
N ASP A 70 -0.64 -16.08 11.00
CA ASP A 70 -1.76 -15.58 11.82
C ASP A 70 -1.82 -14.04 11.85
N ILE A 71 -0.77 -13.38 11.37
CA ILE A 71 -0.72 -11.93 11.16
C ILE A 71 -0.80 -11.61 9.66
N VAL A 72 -1.60 -10.59 9.34
CA VAL A 72 -1.70 -10.04 7.99
C VAL A 72 -0.67 -8.94 7.84
N ASN A 73 0.25 -9.09 6.87
CA ASN A 73 1.24 -8.05 6.60
C ASN A 73 0.61 -6.97 5.70
N PRO A 74 0.56 -5.70 6.12
CA PRO A 74 0.07 -4.64 5.26
C PRO A 74 1.04 -4.38 4.10
N VAL A 75 0.48 -4.23 2.90
CA VAL A 75 1.19 -3.80 1.70
C VAL A 75 0.66 -2.41 1.35
N TRP A 76 1.50 -1.40 1.53
CA TRP A 76 1.12 -0.02 1.33
C TRP A 76 1.56 0.48 -0.03
N GLU A 77 0.61 0.98 -0.79
CA GLU A 77 0.90 1.90 -1.86
C GLU A 77 1.42 3.22 -1.30
N GLY A 78 2.54 3.70 -1.83
CA GLY A 78 3.10 5.02 -1.53
C GLY A 78 2.29 6.14 -2.18
N PHE A 79 2.58 7.36 -1.77
CA PHE A 79 1.81 8.56 -2.08
C PHE A 79 2.64 9.61 -2.83
N TYR A 80 3.65 9.14 -3.58
CA TYR A 80 4.25 9.93 -4.65
C TYR A 80 3.22 10.12 -5.76
N VAL A 81 3.02 11.37 -6.19
CA VAL A 81 2.06 11.70 -7.25
C VAL A 81 2.78 12.35 -8.42
N TRP A 82 2.68 11.74 -9.60
CA TRP A 82 3.24 12.30 -10.83
C TRP A 82 2.57 13.63 -11.19
N GLY A 83 3.36 14.60 -11.63
CA GLY A 83 2.85 15.91 -12.08
C GLY A 83 3.03 17.07 -11.08
N HIS A 84 3.44 16.81 -9.82
CA HIS A 84 3.67 17.85 -8.80
C HIS A 84 5.14 18.31 -8.68
N GLY A 85 5.90 18.25 -9.78
CA GLY A 85 7.35 18.54 -9.81
C GLY A 85 8.18 17.53 -9.01
N TRP A 86 9.51 17.58 -9.05
CA TRP A 86 10.33 16.73 -8.18
C TRP A 86 10.40 17.34 -6.76
N PRO A 87 10.14 16.57 -5.68
CA PRO A 87 9.97 15.11 -5.62
C PRO A 87 8.51 14.63 -5.61
N GLY A 88 7.51 15.44 -6.00
CA GLY A 88 6.12 15.00 -6.18
C GLY A 88 5.45 14.52 -4.89
N TRP A 89 6.03 14.90 -3.75
CA TRP A 89 5.73 14.35 -2.45
C TRP A 89 4.87 15.34 -1.64
N PRO A 90 3.66 14.95 -1.20
CA PRO A 90 2.89 15.77 -0.28
C PRO A 90 3.55 15.78 1.11
N GLU A 91 3.48 16.91 1.81
CA GLU A 91 3.91 16.97 3.21
C GLU A 91 2.91 16.23 4.13
N ARG A 92 3.20 16.16 5.44
CA ARG A 92 2.46 15.37 6.44
C ARG A 92 0.98 15.72 6.59
N TYR A 93 0.56 16.89 6.12
CA TYR A 93 -0.83 17.35 6.06
C TYR A 93 -1.36 17.39 4.61
N GLY A 94 -0.72 16.69 3.69
CA GLY A 94 -1.18 16.46 2.32
C GLY A 94 -0.85 17.59 1.33
N GLN A 95 -0.22 18.69 1.74
CA GLN A 95 0.03 19.81 0.84
C GLN A 95 1.24 19.54 -0.08
N PHE A 96 1.11 19.80 -1.38
CA PHE A 96 2.25 19.76 -2.29
C PHE A 96 3.09 21.04 -2.21
N LYS A 97 4.40 20.93 -2.46
CA LYS A 97 5.32 22.07 -2.48
C LYS A 97 4.88 23.11 -3.51
N ASN A 98 4.80 24.38 -3.09
CA ASN A 98 4.36 25.50 -3.93
C ASN A 98 2.96 25.31 -4.55
N SER A 99 2.08 24.54 -3.92
CA SER A 99 0.71 24.31 -4.35
C SER A 99 -0.29 24.57 -3.22
N THR A 100 -1.51 24.96 -3.57
CA THR A 100 -2.66 24.99 -2.66
C THR A 100 -3.42 23.67 -2.63
N GLU A 101 -3.05 22.74 -3.50
CA GLU A 101 -3.65 21.41 -3.58
C GLU A 101 -3.32 20.57 -2.36
N VAL A 102 -4.31 19.79 -1.94
CA VAL A 102 -4.22 18.88 -0.81
C VAL A 102 -4.49 17.47 -1.30
N TYR A 103 -3.50 16.60 -1.13
CA TYR A 103 -3.64 15.18 -1.35
C TYR A 103 -4.42 14.53 -0.20
N ALA A 104 -5.71 14.32 -0.44
CA ALA A 104 -6.66 13.80 0.55
C ALA A 104 -6.21 12.51 1.25
N PRO A 105 -5.60 11.51 0.57
CA PRO A 105 -5.22 10.26 1.22
C PRO A 105 -4.29 10.42 2.42
N ILE A 106 -3.44 11.44 2.43
CA ILE A 106 -2.56 11.71 3.58
C ILE A 106 -3.36 12.17 4.80
N ARG A 107 -4.40 12.99 4.58
CA ARG A 107 -5.26 13.48 5.67
C ARG A 107 -6.22 12.43 6.18
N GLU A 108 -6.74 11.60 5.28
CA GLU A 108 -7.83 10.68 5.60
C GLU A 108 -7.33 9.29 6.01
N ILE A 109 -6.21 8.81 5.46
CA ILE A 109 -5.69 7.45 5.72
C ILE A 109 -4.25 7.47 6.22
N TYR A 110 -3.28 7.80 5.36
CA TYR A 110 -1.86 7.53 5.64
C TYR A 110 -1.35 8.25 6.89
N GLY A 111 -1.76 9.51 7.10
CA GLY A 111 -1.46 10.26 8.32
C GLY A 111 -2.13 9.66 9.56
N PRO A 112 -3.48 9.52 9.58
CA PRO A 112 -4.21 8.93 10.70
C PRO A 112 -3.79 7.52 11.11
N VAL A 113 -3.36 6.68 10.15
CA VAL A 113 -2.86 5.32 10.46
C VAL A 113 -1.38 5.28 10.84
N GLY A 114 -0.68 6.43 10.82
CA GLY A 114 0.73 6.53 11.19
C GLY A 114 1.71 6.02 10.12
N GLU A 115 1.27 5.94 8.87
CA GLU A 115 2.03 5.41 7.73
C GLU A 115 2.66 6.50 6.86
N TYR A 116 2.50 7.77 7.25
CA TYR A 116 3.19 8.87 6.60
C TYR A 116 4.71 8.76 6.78
N TYR A 117 5.43 9.00 5.68
CA TYR A 117 6.87 9.19 5.62
C TYR A 117 7.20 10.30 4.61
N GLY A 118 8.25 11.05 4.88
CA GLY A 118 8.70 12.13 3.99
C GLY A 118 9.51 11.62 2.80
N ASP A 119 9.68 12.48 1.81
CA ASP A 119 10.65 12.26 0.73
C ASP A 119 12.04 12.02 1.33
N ASN A 120 12.70 10.94 0.89
CA ASN A 120 14.05 10.59 1.33
C ASN A 120 15.13 11.05 0.32
N GLY A 121 14.75 11.77 -0.73
CA GLY A 121 15.65 12.33 -1.75
C GLY A 121 16.28 11.28 -2.68
N ALA A 122 15.94 10.00 -2.50
CA ALA A 122 16.41 8.89 -3.32
C ALA A 122 15.29 8.38 -4.21
N MET A 123 15.63 7.88 -5.41
CA MET A 123 14.69 7.13 -6.25
C MET A 123 14.42 5.72 -5.68
N ALA A 124 13.96 5.64 -4.44
CA ALA A 124 13.67 4.37 -3.78
C ALA A 124 12.37 3.77 -4.35
N GLY A 125 12.46 2.56 -4.92
CA GLY A 125 11.33 1.86 -5.53
C GLY A 125 10.31 1.37 -4.50
N ALA A 126 10.59 0.22 -3.87
CA ALA A 126 9.78 -0.35 -2.81
C ALA A 126 10.70 -0.94 -1.72
N TYR A 127 10.21 -1.05 -0.49
CA TYR A 127 10.94 -1.70 0.60
C TYR A 127 10.04 -2.64 1.40
N ALA A 128 10.67 -3.61 2.07
CA ALA A 128 10.03 -4.47 3.05
C ALA A 128 10.71 -4.27 4.40
N ALA A 129 9.92 -4.00 5.44
CA ALA A 129 10.38 -4.02 6.83
C ALA A 129 10.10 -5.41 7.40
N ILE A 130 11.18 -6.11 7.78
CA ILE A 130 11.14 -7.44 8.37
C ILE A 130 11.86 -7.41 9.73
N TYR A 131 11.43 -8.27 10.64
CA TYR A 131 11.93 -8.33 12.02
C TYR A 131 12.25 -9.78 12.39
N ASP A 132 13.13 -9.95 13.38
CA ASP A 132 13.52 -11.28 13.88
C ASP A 132 12.32 -12.07 14.40
N ASN A 133 11.36 -11.38 15.04
CA ASN A 133 10.07 -11.97 15.38
C ASN A 133 9.18 -12.05 14.13
N PRO A 134 8.84 -13.26 13.63
CA PRO A 134 8.02 -13.42 12.43
C PRO A 134 6.57 -12.96 12.60
N TYR A 135 6.14 -12.69 13.84
CA TYR A 135 4.83 -12.17 14.22
C TYR A 135 4.86 -10.69 14.64
N ASP A 136 5.94 -9.96 14.37
CA ASP A 136 6.01 -8.53 14.64
C ASP A 136 5.02 -7.77 13.74
N ASN A 137 4.06 -7.08 14.35
CA ASN A 137 3.00 -6.36 13.66
C ASN A 137 3.48 -5.07 12.95
N ARG A 138 4.76 -4.71 13.09
CA ARG A 138 5.39 -3.62 12.33
C ARG A 138 5.90 -4.10 10.97
N ALA A 139 5.92 -5.41 10.71
CA ALA A 139 6.33 -5.95 9.43
C ALA A 139 5.38 -5.46 8.33
N LYS A 140 5.94 -4.95 7.22
CA LYS A 140 5.15 -4.37 6.12
C LYS A 140 5.94 -4.30 4.83
N VAL A 141 5.22 -4.16 3.72
CA VAL A 141 5.80 -3.80 2.42
C VAL A 141 5.28 -2.43 2.03
N THR A 142 6.12 -1.59 1.42
CA THR A 142 5.72 -0.26 0.97
C THR A 142 6.28 0.02 -0.42
N TYR A 143 5.39 0.27 -1.37
CA TYR A 143 5.69 0.67 -2.74
C TYR A 143 5.86 2.19 -2.79
N VAL A 144 7.09 2.67 -2.58
CA VAL A 144 7.41 4.10 -2.41
C VAL A 144 7.17 4.89 -3.69
N LEU A 145 7.91 4.57 -4.76
CA LEU A 145 7.73 5.15 -6.10
C LEU A 145 7.07 4.18 -7.07
N SER A 146 7.17 2.88 -6.80
CA SER A 146 6.55 1.85 -7.65
C SER A 146 5.02 1.87 -7.51
N ASN A 147 4.35 1.43 -8.56
CA ASN A 147 2.93 1.08 -8.48
C ASN A 147 2.81 -0.38 -8.06
N MET A 148 1.85 -0.65 -7.21
CA MET A 148 1.52 -2.00 -6.76
C MET A 148 0.76 -2.74 -7.85
#